data_AF-A0A365K6P8-F1
#
_entry.id   AF-A0A365K6P8-F1
#
_cell.length_a   1.000
_cell.length_b   1.000
_cell.length_c   1.000
_cell.angle_alpha   90.00
_cell.angle_beta   90.00
_cell.angle_gamma   90.00
#
_symmetry.space_group_name_H-M   'P 1'
#
loop_
_entity.id
_entity.type
_entity.pdbx_description
1 polymer ?
#
loop_
_entity_poly.entity_id
_entity_poly.type
_entity_poly.pdbx_seq_one_letter_code
_entity_poly.pdbx_strand_id
1 'polypeptide(L)'
;MDHDESERLHKEIEKLKFHNRTLLALLGELLEGQMQKPTIHEAIVVHDLSKPELQAFTQLIRDYEGDVKAFEQQAAAMGSKFTDLAVKGLLKAFMGSGMLAGKCKEILQAYGQN
;
A
#
# COMPACT_ATOMS: atom_id res chain seq x y z
N MET A 1 -2.84 3.61 -35.12
CA MET A 1 -4.03 2.89 -34.63
C MET A 1 -3.86 2.43 -33.19
N ASP A 2 -2.69 1.94 -32.76
CA ASP A 2 -2.44 1.51 -31.35
C ASP A 2 -2.53 2.60 -30.28
N HIS A 3 -2.25 3.87 -30.62
CA HIS A 3 -2.18 4.93 -29.62
C HIS A 3 -3.57 5.30 -29.06
N ASP A 4 -4.57 5.40 -29.92
CA ASP A 4 -5.96 5.73 -29.53
C ASP A 4 -6.58 4.63 -28.66
N GLU A 5 -6.26 3.36 -28.94
CA GLU A 5 -6.76 2.23 -28.15
C GLU A 5 -6.08 2.16 -26.78
N SER A 6 -4.76 2.39 -26.71
CA SER A 6 -4.02 2.50 -25.45
C SER A 6 -4.52 3.64 -24.56
N GLU A 7 -4.80 4.80 -25.16
CA GLU A 7 -5.31 5.97 -24.43
C GLU A 7 -6.75 5.73 -23.92
N ARG A 8 -7.59 5.08 -24.73
CA ARG A 8 -8.93 4.65 -24.33
C ARG A 8 -8.87 3.66 -23.17
N LEU A 9 -8.00 2.65 -23.24
CA LEU A 9 -7.82 1.67 -22.16
C LEU A 9 -7.35 2.34 -20.87
N HIS A 10 -6.41 3.30 -20.95
CA HIS A 10 -6.01 4.10 -19.79
C HIS A 10 -7.19 4.83 -19.15
N LYS A 11 -8.05 5.47 -19.95
CA LYS A 11 -9.25 6.15 -19.44
C LYS A 11 -10.21 5.18 -18.74
N GLU A 12 -10.41 3.99 -19.28
CA GLU A 12 -11.26 2.98 -18.64
C GLU A 12 -10.63 2.43 -17.34
N ILE A 13 -9.32 2.24 -17.30
CA ILE A 13 -8.60 1.86 -16.07
C ILE A 13 -8.77 2.92 -14.98
N GLU A 14 -8.60 4.21 -15.32
CA GLU A 14 -8.78 5.30 -14.35
C GLU A 14 -10.22 5.39 -13.84
N LYS A 15 -11.22 5.13 -14.69
CA LYS A 15 -12.62 4.99 -14.24
C LYS A 15 -12.79 3.86 -13.24
N LEU A 16 -12.23 2.68 -13.52
CA LEU A 16 -12.31 1.53 -12.61
C LEU A 16 -11.62 1.81 -11.27
N LYS A 17 -10.45 2.44 -11.28
CA LYS A 17 -9.76 2.87 -10.05
C LYS A 17 -10.60 3.83 -9.23
N PHE A 18 -11.22 4.82 -9.88
CA PHE A 18 -12.12 5.75 -9.22
C PHE A 18 -13.28 5.03 -8.54
N HIS A 19 -13.98 4.13 -9.25
CA HIS A 19 -15.08 3.35 -8.69
C HIS A 19 -14.63 2.48 -7.50
N ASN A 20 -13.48 1.81 -7.61
CA ASN A 20 -12.95 0.99 -6.53
C ASN A 20 -12.65 1.83 -5.27
N ARG A 21 -12.08 3.03 -5.42
CA ARG A 21 -11.85 3.94 -4.30
C ARG A 21 -13.16 4.41 -3.67
N THR A 22 -14.17 4.74 -4.48
CA THR A 22 -15.50 5.12 -3.98
C THR A 22 -16.14 3.99 -3.19
N LEU A 23 -16.07 2.75 -3.68
CA LEU A 23 -16.62 1.58 -2.97
C LEU A 23 -15.92 1.37 -1.62
N LEU A 24 -14.60 1.54 -1.55
CA LEU A 24 -13.86 1.46 -0.28
C LEU A 24 -14.22 2.58 0.70
N ALA A 25 -14.45 3.79 0.20
CA ALA A 25 -14.90 4.91 1.03
C ALA A 25 -16.29 4.62 1.63
N LEU A 26 -17.25 4.19 0.81
CA LEU A 26 -18.61 3.83 1.25
C LEU A 26 -18.59 2.66 2.24
N LEU A 27 -17.72 1.67 2.02
CA LEU A 27 -17.53 0.57 2.97
C LEU A 27 -17.00 1.09 4.32
N GLY A 28 -16.06 2.04 4.29
CA GLY A 28 -15.54 2.69 5.48
C GLY A 28 -16.61 3.48 6.26
N GLU A 29 -17.48 4.18 5.55
CA GLU A 29 -18.63 4.89 6.15
C GLU A 29 -19.61 3.92 6.80
N LEU A 30 -19.92 2.80 6.14
CA LEU A 30 -20.85 1.78 6.67
C LEU A 30 -20.30 1.04 7.89
N LEU A 31 -18.98 0.89 7.98
CA LEU A 31 -18.31 0.16 9.06
C LEU A 31 -17.96 1.02 10.29
N GLU A 32 -18.38 2.29 10.36
CA GLU A 32 -18.22 3.21 11.51
C GLU A 32 -16.83 3.14 12.20
N GLY A 33 -15.75 3.07 11.43
CA GLY A 33 -14.39 3.03 11.98
C GLY A 33 -13.87 1.64 12.40
N GLN A 34 -14.57 0.56 12.05
CA GLN A 34 -14.10 -0.82 12.22
C GLN A 34 -13.04 -1.25 11.18
N MET A 35 -12.70 -0.40 10.20
CA MET A 35 -11.58 -0.62 9.27
C MET A 35 -10.21 -0.41 9.92
N GLN A 36 -10.00 -0.96 11.13
CA GLN A 36 -8.73 -0.86 11.86
C GLN A 36 -7.65 -1.81 11.29
N LYS A 37 -8.04 -2.72 10.40
CA LYS A 37 -7.17 -3.73 9.78
C LYS A 37 -7.48 -3.82 8.28
N PRO A 38 -6.98 -2.87 7.47
CA PRO A 38 -7.16 -2.95 6.03
C PRO A 38 -6.57 -4.27 5.51
N THR A 39 -7.27 -4.92 4.59
CA THR A 39 -6.72 -6.05 3.84
C THR A 39 -5.66 -5.58 2.85
N ILE A 40 -4.82 -6.50 2.37
CA ILE A 40 -3.82 -6.15 1.37
C ILE A 40 -4.44 -5.67 0.05
N HIS A 41 -5.62 -6.16 -0.31
CA HIS A 41 -6.34 -5.73 -1.51
C HIS A 41 -6.84 -4.29 -1.40
N GLU A 42 -7.39 -3.93 -0.24
CA GLU A 42 -7.83 -2.55 0.03
C GLU A 42 -6.64 -1.59 -0.02
N ALA A 43 -5.53 -1.97 0.62
CA ALA A 43 -4.29 -1.21 0.59
C ALA A 43 -3.73 -1.01 -0.84
N ILE A 44 -3.74 -2.05 -1.68
CA ILE A 44 -3.31 -1.95 -3.09
C ILE A 44 -4.17 -0.95 -3.87
N VAL A 45 -5.49 -0.98 -3.67
CA VAL A 45 -6.43 -0.08 -4.35
C VAL A 45 -6.29 1.36 -3.86
N VAL A 46 -6.19 1.56 -2.54
CA VAL A 46 -6.05 2.88 -1.92
C VAL A 46 -4.75 3.56 -2.37
N HIS A 47 -3.65 2.82 -2.40
CA HIS A 47 -2.33 3.34 -2.73
C HIS A 47 -1.99 3.23 -4.23
N ASP A 48 -2.90 2.69 -5.05
CA ASP A 48 -2.71 2.47 -6.49
C ASP A 48 -1.39 1.75 -6.81
N LEU A 49 -1.10 0.68 -6.07
CA LEU A 49 0.14 -0.07 -6.24
C LEU A 49 0.06 -0.97 -7.46
N SER A 50 1.01 -0.79 -8.37
CA SER A 50 1.30 -1.74 -9.44
C SER A 50 1.96 -3.01 -8.89
N LYS A 51 1.93 -4.07 -9.69
CA LYS A 51 2.59 -5.34 -9.33
C LYS A 51 4.10 -5.18 -9.04
N PRO A 52 4.90 -4.45 -9.86
CA PRO A 52 6.31 -4.21 -9.54
C PRO A 52 6.51 -3.44 -8.23
N GLU A 53 5.71 -2.41 -7.98
CA GLU A 53 5.77 -1.63 -6.73
C GLU A 53 5.48 -2.52 -5.50
N LEU A 54 4.46 -3.39 -5.61
CA LEU A 54 4.12 -4.34 -4.54
C LEU A 54 5.26 -5.35 -4.29
N GLN A 55 5.88 -5.85 -5.36
CA GLN A 55 7.01 -6.78 -5.26
C GLN A 55 8.23 -6.11 -4.61
N ALA A 56 8.57 -4.90 -5.04
CA ALA A 56 9.66 -4.13 -4.46
C ALA A 56 9.41 -3.82 -2.99
N PHE A 57 8.18 -3.46 -2.61
CA PHE A 57 7.84 -3.18 -1.21
C PHE A 57 7.91 -4.44 -0.35
N THR A 58 7.45 -5.57 -0.90
CA THR A 58 7.56 -6.87 -0.26
C THR A 58 9.03 -7.24 -0.01
N GLN A 59 9.90 -6.96 -0.98
CA GLN A 59 11.33 -7.22 -0.85
C GLN A 59 11.97 -6.32 0.20
N LEU A 60 11.64 -5.03 0.21
CA LEU A 60 12.08 -4.08 1.23
C LEU A 60 11.73 -4.53 2.66
N ILE A 61 10.53 -5.08 2.88
CA ILE A 61 10.14 -5.64 4.20
C ILE A 61 10.98 -6.86 4.57
N ARG A 62 11.28 -7.74 3.60
CA ARG A 62 12.09 -8.95 3.86
C ARG A 62 13.52 -8.60 4.24
N ASP A 63 14.07 -7.60 3.58
CA ASP A 63 15.46 -7.16 3.74
C ASP A 63 15.64 -6.20 4.93
N TYR A 64 14.62 -6.02 5.76
CA TYR A 64 14.71 -5.19 6.96
C TYR A 64 15.65 -5.83 8.01
N GLU A 65 16.71 -5.11 8.36
CA GLU A 65 17.76 -5.53 9.31
C GLU A 65 17.75 -4.77 10.65
N GLY A 66 16.68 -4.04 10.95
CA GLY A 66 16.52 -3.33 12.24
C GLY A 66 16.77 -1.81 12.19
N ASP A 67 17.29 -1.27 11.08
CA ASP A 67 17.44 0.18 10.89
C ASP A 67 16.19 0.80 10.25
N VAL A 68 15.34 1.43 11.06
CA VAL A 68 14.10 2.07 10.60
C VAL A 68 14.34 3.30 9.74
N LYS A 69 15.44 4.05 9.95
CA LYS A 69 15.76 5.23 9.14
C LYS A 69 16.20 4.83 7.75
N ALA A 70 17.02 3.78 7.65
CA ALA A 70 17.39 3.21 6.36
C ALA A 70 16.16 2.67 5.62
N PHE A 71 15.24 2.01 6.34
CA PHE A 71 13.97 1.54 5.78
C PHE A 71 13.10 2.69 5.24
N GLU A 72 12.92 3.76 6.01
CA GLU A 72 12.17 4.96 5.60
C GLU A 72 12.74 5.59 4.33
N GLN A 73 14.08 5.75 4.27
CA GLN A 73 14.76 6.31 3.10
C GLN A 73 14.58 5.44 1.86
N GLN A 74 14.72 4.12 2.01
CA GLN A 74 14.52 3.19 0.91
C GLN A 74 13.06 3.18 0.43
N ALA A 75 12.09 3.20 1.35
CA ALA A 75 10.68 3.29 1.01
C ALA A 75 10.36 4.59 0.25
N ALA A 76 10.86 5.74 0.72
CA ALA A 76 10.67 7.02 0.06
C ALA A 76 11.28 7.05 -1.36
N ALA A 77 12.41 6.36 -1.56
CA ALA A 77 13.07 6.24 -2.87
C ALA A 77 12.26 5.41 -3.89
N MET A 78 11.29 4.60 -3.45
CA MET A 78 10.44 3.81 -4.34
C MET A 78 9.44 4.67 -5.14
N GLY A 79 9.17 5.90 -4.69
CA GLY A 79 8.33 6.85 -5.39
C GLY A 79 7.38 7.62 -4.47
N SER A 80 6.72 8.65 -5.02
CA SER A 80 5.88 9.59 -4.27
C SER A 80 4.66 8.97 -3.58
N LYS A 81 4.25 7.76 -3.98
CA LYS A 81 3.16 7.00 -3.33
C LYS A 81 3.57 6.47 -1.94
N PHE A 82 4.87 6.27 -1.69
CA PHE A 82 5.41 5.67 -0.48
C PHE A 82 5.72 6.73 0.60
N THR A 83 4.71 7.50 0.98
CA THR A 83 4.80 8.41 2.14
C THR A 83 4.81 7.60 3.44
N ASP A 84 5.31 8.17 4.54
CA ASP A 84 5.30 7.50 5.85
C ASP A 84 3.93 6.96 6.26
N LEU A 85 2.87 7.72 5.99
CA LEU A 85 1.50 7.30 6.28
C LEU A 85 1.10 6.10 5.42
N ALA A 86 1.42 6.13 4.13
CA ALA A 86 1.14 5.03 3.22
C ALA A 86 1.95 3.78 3.61
N VAL A 87 3.25 3.92 3.90
CA VAL A 87 4.12 2.83 4.34
C VAL A 87 3.58 2.19 5.62
N LYS A 88 3.21 2.97 6.63
CA LYS A 88 2.58 2.46 7.86
C LYS A 88 1.26 1.76 7.58
N GLY A 89 0.44 2.29 6.66
CA GLY A 89 -0.80 1.67 6.21
C GLY A 89 -0.57 0.32 5.53
N LEU A 90 0.38 0.25 4.60
CA LEU A 90 0.78 -0.96 3.89
C LEU A 90 1.32 -2.02 4.87
N LEU A 91 2.19 -1.65 5.80
CA LEU A 91 2.72 -2.57 6.82
C LEU A 91 1.59 -3.17 7.69
N LYS A 92 0.60 -2.36 8.08
CA LYS A 92 -0.58 -2.85 8.81
C LYS A 92 -1.41 -3.81 7.96
N ALA A 93 -1.55 -3.55 6.67
CA ALA A 93 -2.30 -4.41 5.76
C ALA A 93 -1.59 -5.76 5.46
N PHE A 94 -0.27 -5.73 5.31
CA PHE A 94 0.55 -6.93 5.21
C PHE A 94 0.45 -7.76 6.48
N MET A 95 0.59 -7.13 7.66
CA MET A 95 0.43 -7.80 8.94
C MET A 95 -0.99 -8.38 9.12
N GLY A 96 -2.04 -7.62 8.76
CA GLY A 96 -3.44 -8.04 8.87
C GLY A 96 -3.81 -9.20 7.93
N SER A 97 -3.11 -9.34 6.81
CA SER A 97 -3.26 -10.46 5.87
C SER A 97 -2.36 -11.67 6.19
N GLY A 98 -1.58 -11.62 7.27
CA GLY A 98 -0.65 -12.67 7.67
C GLY A 98 0.66 -12.69 6.85
N MET A 99 0.83 -11.77 5.90
CA MET A 99 1.99 -11.69 5.04
C MET A 99 3.14 -10.98 5.76
N LEU A 100 4.27 -11.66 5.94
CA LEU A 100 5.47 -11.12 6.61
C LEU A 100 5.17 -10.52 8.01
N ALA A 101 4.14 -11.02 8.69
CA ALA A 101 3.57 -10.38 9.88
C ALA A 101 4.60 -10.11 10.99
N GLY A 102 5.57 -11.01 11.19
CA GLY A 102 6.68 -10.80 12.15
C GLY A 102 7.55 -9.59 11.79
N LYS A 103 8.03 -9.52 10.55
CA LYS A 103 8.84 -8.40 10.04
C LYS A 103 8.05 -7.09 10.02
N CYS A 104 6.79 -7.13 9.57
CA CYS A 104 5.94 -5.94 9.58
C CYS A 104 5.72 -5.41 11.01
N LYS A 105 5.52 -6.29 11.99
CA LYS A 105 5.38 -5.91 13.40
C LYS A 105 6.68 -5.30 13.94
N GLU A 106 7.83 -5.89 13.63
CA GLU A 106 9.15 -5.40 14.01
C GLU A 106 9.37 -3.95 13.51
N ILE A 107 9.14 -3.72 12.22
CA ILE A 107 9.26 -2.39 11.59
C ILE A 107 8.29 -1.39 12.24
N LEU A 108 7.00 -1.76 12.41
CA LEU A 108 5.99 -0.89 13.01
C LEU A 108 6.31 -0.52 14.47
N GLN A 109 6.94 -1.43 15.23
CA GLN A 109 7.40 -1.13 16.59
C GLN A 109 8.55 -0.13 16.58
N ALA A 110 9.51 -0.27 15.66
CA ALA A 110 10.61 0.68 15.51
C ALA A 110 10.12 2.10 15.17
N TYR A 111 9.06 2.22 14.35
CA TYR A 111 8.39 3.49 14.07
C TYR A 111 7.73 4.16 15.30
N GLY A 112 7.33 3.37 16.29
CA GLY A 112 6.69 3.88 17.52
C GLY A 112 7.67 4.26 18.62
N GLN A 113 8.96 3.98 18.43
CA GLN A 113 10.05 4.28 19.37
C GLN A 113 10.87 5.51 18.98
N ASN A 114 10.62 6.08 17.80
CA ASN A 114 11.17 7.35 17.31
C ASN A 114 10.15 8.49 17.45
#